data_AF-A0AB38UV99-F1
#
_entry.id   AF-A0AB38UV99-F1
#
_cell.length_a   1.000
_cell.length_b   1.000
_cell.length_c   1.000
_cell.angle_alpha   90.00
_cell.angle_beta   90.00
_cell.angle_gamma   90.00
#
_symmetry.space_group_name_H-M   'P 1'
#
loop_
_entity.id
_entity.type
_entity.pdbx_description
1 polymer ?
#
loop_
_entity_poly.entity_id
_entity_poly.type
_entity_poly.pdbx_seq_one_letter_code
_entity_poly.pdbx_strand_id
1 'polypeptide(L)'
;MEPLTPDDVRRWDLSAIQQVFKVATDRATTLQRLGANLQEVKDILSQWHGEGGEAFHSSLDKNRTDIEADGQESARVGAVVQRAEEDIRQCKSMLNKVDELARANHWTITPDWQIDIGNTGIGRGHDLQFITTLQLLQADLGEVRMRAHAADHELATALRAAVGEAPLDQTRQPTPSPAVDSSPEGVTAEQLRQIMPTLSPEKTAQYLPMLNKAMAEGQINTPLRRAAFLAQLAHESGELKWFEEFADGSAYKGRTDLGNIQLGDGPRFKGRGPIQITGRSNYTRAGQALGVDLANNPDLAARPDIGFRIAQWYWTAHNLNTLADGGPASFDDITRAINGGLTNKADRDQYYATALRVLGAH
;
A
#
# COMPACT_ATOMS: atom_id res chain seq x y z
N MET A 1 -7.00 1.00 -27.16
CA MET A 1 -5.89 0.16 -26.68
C MET A 1 -6.36 -1.27 -26.74
N GLU A 2 -5.59 -2.15 -27.37
CA GLU A 2 -5.89 -3.59 -27.31
C GLU A 2 -5.77 -4.06 -25.85
N PRO A 3 -6.62 -4.99 -25.40
CA PRO A 3 -6.56 -5.52 -24.05
C PRO A 3 -5.29 -6.34 -23.85
N LEU A 4 -4.61 -6.16 -22.71
CA LEU A 4 -3.43 -6.94 -22.33
C LEU A 4 -3.73 -8.45 -22.37
N THR A 5 -2.92 -9.20 -23.09
CA THR A 5 -3.04 -10.65 -23.26
C THR A 5 -1.96 -11.41 -22.47
N PRO A 6 -2.12 -12.71 -22.23
CA PRO A 6 -1.05 -13.54 -21.66
C PRO A 6 0.26 -13.48 -22.47
N ASP A 7 0.18 -13.36 -23.80
CA ASP A 7 1.37 -13.25 -24.65
C ASP A 7 2.13 -11.94 -24.43
N ASP A 8 1.43 -10.84 -24.11
CA ASP A 8 2.08 -9.58 -23.78
C ASP A 8 2.87 -9.69 -22.47
N VAL A 9 2.31 -10.37 -21.46
CA VAL A 9 2.99 -10.64 -20.18
C VAL A 9 4.22 -11.53 -20.38
N ARG A 10 4.15 -12.53 -21.27
CA ARG A 10 5.32 -13.35 -21.65
C ARG A 10 6.42 -12.50 -22.27
N ARG A 11 6.06 -11.52 -23.09
CA ARG A 11 6.98 -10.59 -23.78
C ARG A 11 7.55 -9.49 -22.90
N TRP A 12 7.03 -9.25 -21.69
CA TRP A 12 7.60 -8.26 -20.78
C TRP A 12 9.09 -8.48 -20.53
N ASP A 13 9.89 -7.47 -20.84
CA ASP A 13 11.34 -7.49 -20.63
C ASP A 13 11.68 -6.76 -19.33
N LEU A 14 11.93 -7.54 -18.28
CA LEU A 14 12.35 -7.04 -16.98
C LEU A 14 13.63 -6.20 -17.06
N SER A 15 14.54 -6.50 -17.98
CA SER A 15 15.80 -5.77 -18.12
C SER A 15 15.60 -4.38 -18.75
N ALA A 16 14.74 -4.28 -19.77
CA ALA A 16 14.36 -3.01 -20.38
C ALA A 16 13.64 -2.11 -19.36
N ILE A 17 12.74 -2.71 -18.57
CA ILE A 17 12.02 -2.05 -17.49
C ILE A 17 12.99 -1.51 -16.43
N GLN A 18 13.92 -2.34 -15.94
CA GLN A 18 14.98 -1.93 -15.00
C GLN A 18 15.87 -0.79 -15.53
N GLN A 19 16.15 -0.74 -16.83
CA GLN A 19 16.94 0.35 -17.42
C GLN A 19 16.21 1.69 -17.37
N VAL A 20 14.92 1.73 -17.73
CA VAL A 20 14.11 2.95 -17.64
C VAL A 20 14.01 3.44 -16.19
N PHE A 21 13.92 2.50 -15.25
CA PHE A 21 13.86 2.76 -13.81
C PHE A 21 15.15 3.29 -13.22
N LYS A 22 16.28 2.77 -13.68
CA LYS A 22 17.60 3.29 -13.31
C LYS A 22 17.73 4.76 -13.70
N VAL A 23 17.25 5.14 -14.89
CA VAL A 23 17.28 6.55 -15.35
C VAL A 23 16.45 7.45 -14.43
N ALA A 24 15.23 7.04 -14.05
CA ALA A 24 14.38 7.83 -13.15
C ALA A 24 15.00 7.98 -11.73
N THR A 25 15.59 6.92 -11.21
CA THR A 25 16.23 6.89 -9.88
C THR A 25 17.54 7.70 -9.85
N ASP A 26 18.33 7.63 -10.92
CA ASP A 26 19.56 8.42 -11.07
C ASP A 26 19.24 9.93 -11.15
N ARG A 27 18.12 10.31 -11.79
CA ARG A 27 17.60 11.70 -11.81
C ARG A 27 17.23 12.17 -10.40
N ALA A 28 16.46 11.38 -9.64
CA ALA A 28 16.07 11.72 -8.27
C ALA A 28 17.29 11.97 -7.36
N THR A 29 18.28 11.09 -7.45
CA THR A 29 19.53 11.19 -6.68
C THR A 29 20.34 12.44 -7.04
N THR A 30 20.36 12.78 -8.33
CA THR A 30 21.03 13.99 -8.83
C THR A 30 20.38 15.26 -8.29
N LEU A 31 19.05 15.33 -8.30
CA LEU A 31 18.29 16.47 -7.79
C LEU A 31 18.44 16.64 -6.28
N GLN A 32 18.43 15.55 -5.51
CA GLN A 32 18.70 15.60 -4.07
C GLN A 32 20.09 16.15 -3.76
N ARG A 33 21.12 15.69 -4.50
CA ARG A 33 22.49 16.19 -4.31
C ARG A 33 22.60 17.68 -4.67
N LEU A 34 21.93 18.11 -5.74
CA LEU A 34 21.89 19.52 -6.12
C LEU A 34 21.23 20.38 -5.04
N GLY A 35 20.10 19.94 -4.48
CA GLY A 35 19.43 20.62 -3.36
C GLY A 35 20.33 20.74 -2.12
N ALA A 36 21.05 19.67 -1.77
CA ALA A 36 22.00 19.68 -0.66
C ALA A 36 23.15 20.68 -0.88
N ASN A 37 23.73 20.72 -2.09
CA ASN A 37 24.79 21.67 -2.43
C ASN A 37 24.29 23.12 -2.38
N LEU A 38 23.06 23.39 -2.82
CA LEU A 38 22.45 24.72 -2.73
C LEU A 38 22.24 25.15 -1.27
N GLN A 39 21.90 24.21 -0.38
CA GLN A 39 21.80 24.49 1.05
C GLN A 39 23.14 24.91 1.65
N GLU A 40 24.22 24.21 1.30
CA GLU A 40 25.58 24.55 1.77
C GLU A 40 25.99 25.97 1.32
N VAL A 41 25.71 26.32 0.07
CA VAL A 41 25.96 27.66 -0.47
C VAL A 41 25.13 28.73 0.26
N LYS A 42 23.87 28.43 0.58
CA LYS A 42 23.01 29.33 1.38
C LYS A 42 23.59 29.57 2.77
N ASP A 43 24.10 28.52 3.42
CA ASP A 43 24.68 28.62 4.76
C ASP A 43 25.95 29.50 4.75
N ILE A 44 26.82 29.33 3.75
CA ILE A 44 28.04 30.13 3.56
C ILE A 44 27.70 31.62 3.34
N LEU A 45 26.68 31.90 2.54
CA LEU A 45 26.31 33.25 2.11
C LEU A 45 25.19 33.87 2.96
N SER A 46 24.84 33.24 4.08
CA SER A 46 23.79 33.70 5.01
C SER A 46 24.08 35.08 5.61
N GLN A 47 25.36 35.45 5.72
CA GLN A 47 25.81 36.73 6.27
C GLN A 47 26.05 37.81 5.20
N TRP A 48 25.83 37.49 3.92
CA TRP A 48 26.01 38.48 2.85
C TRP A 48 24.80 39.40 2.79
N HIS A 49 24.99 40.66 3.18
CA HIS A 49 23.94 41.68 3.24
C HIS A 49 24.04 42.69 2.07
N GLY A 50 22.94 43.40 1.82
CA GLY A 50 22.80 44.35 0.70
C GLY A 50 21.95 43.80 -0.44
N GLU A 51 21.63 44.64 -1.43
CA GLU A 51 20.72 44.32 -2.54
C GLU A 51 21.13 43.05 -3.32
N GLY A 52 22.43 42.84 -3.52
CA GLY A 52 22.95 41.62 -4.14
C GLY A 52 22.77 40.35 -3.30
N GLY A 53 22.85 40.46 -1.97
CA GLY A 53 22.60 39.36 -1.03
C GLY A 53 21.13 38.97 -0.99
N GLU A 54 20.22 39.95 -0.93
CA GLU A 54 18.77 39.69 -0.95
C GLU A 54 18.30 39.07 -2.28
N ALA A 55 18.80 39.58 -3.41
CA ALA A 55 18.52 39.01 -4.74
C ALA A 55 19.03 37.55 -4.83
N PHE A 56 20.22 37.30 -4.29
CA PHE A 56 20.80 35.96 -4.23
C PHE A 56 19.96 35.02 -3.35
N HIS A 57 19.65 35.39 -2.10
CA HIS A 57 18.82 34.57 -1.20
C HIS A 57 17.44 34.27 -1.80
N SER A 58 16.80 35.27 -2.42
CA SER A 58 15.49 35.09 -3.05
C SER A 58 15.52 34.14 -4.25
N SER A 59 16.54 34.26 -5.11
CA SER A 59 16.69 33.36 -6.26
C SER A 59 17.07 31.94 -5.83
N LEU A 60 17.89 31.80 -4.79
CA LEU A 60 18.32 30.51 -4.29
C LEU A 60 17.19 29.76 -3.60
N ASP A 61 16.34 30.47 -2.85
CA ASP A 61 15.16 29.89 -2.22
C ASP A 61 14.16 29.37 -3.26
N LYS A 62 13.90 30.14 -4.33
CA LYS A 62 13.05 29.68 -5.45
C LYS A 62 13.61 28.44 -6.14
N ASN A 63 14.87 28.50 -6.57
CA ASN A 63 15.51 27.37 -7.26
C ASN A 63 15.55 26.11 -6.37
N ARG A 64 15.80 26.28 -5.06
CA ARG A 64 15.80 25.17 -4.10
C ARG A 64 14.40 24.56 -3.95
N THR A 65 13.35 25.38 -3.84
CA THR A 65 11.97 24.89 -3.78
C THR A 65 11.60 24.06 -5.00
N ASP A 66 11.96 24.52 -6.20
CA ASP A 66 11.66 23.79 -7.44
C ASP A 66 12.46 22.47 -7.52
N ILE A 67 13.74 22.48 -7.16
CA ILE A 67 14.61 21.29 -7.17
C ILE A 67 14.19 20.26 -6.11
N GLU A 68 13.76 20.70 -4.94
CA GLU A 68 13.22 19.83 -3.88
C GLU A 68 11.89 19.20 -4.32
N ALA A 69 11.01 19.97 -4.97
CA ALA A 69 9.75 19.46 -5.52
C ALA A 69 9.98 18.41 -6.61
N ASP A 70 10.83 18.69 -7.60
CA ASP A 70 11.20 17.75 -8.67
C ASP A 70 11.91 16.50 -8.11
N GLY A 71 12.74 16.67 -7.08
CA GLY A 71 13.43 15.57 -6.40
C GLY A 71 12.45 14.65 -5.66
N GLN A 72 11.45 15.21 -4.97
CA GLN A 72 10.39 14.44 -4.31
C GLN A 72 9.50 13.71 -5.31
N GLU A 73 9.14 14.36 -6.42
CA GLU A 73 8.39 13.73 -7.51
C GLU A 73 9.16 12.56 -8.12
N SER A 74 10.45 12.77 -8.44
CA SER A 74 11.31 11.72 -9.00
C SER A 74 11.48 10.53 -8.04
N ALA A 75 11.54 10.78 -6.73
CA ALA A 75 11.58 9.73 -5.71
C ALA A 75 10.28 8.93 -5.62
N ARG A 76 9.12 9.59 -5.74
CA ARG A 76 7.81 8.92 -5.79
C ARG A 76 7.68 8.04 -7.03
N VAL A 77 8.09 8.56 -8.18
CA VAL A 77 8.16 7.80 -9.43
C VAL A 77 9.01 6.55 -9.22
N GLY A 78 10.23 6.68 -8.68
CA GLY A 78 11.11 5.55 -8.38
C GLY A 78 10.50 4.48 -7.47
N ALA A 79 9.70 4.87 -6.48
CA ALA A 79 9.03 3.93 -5.57
C ALA A 79 7.88 3.16 -6.24
N VAL A 80 7.06 3.83 -7.07
CA VAL A 80 5.98 3.19 -7.85
C VAL A 80 6.57 2.21 -8.85
N VAL A 81 7.64 2.64 -9.50
CA VAL A 81 8.45 1.85 -10.42
C VAL A 81 8.97 0.54 -9.79
N GLN A 82 9.57 0.62 -8.60
CA GLN A 82 10.11 -0.56 -7.91
C GLN A 82 9.02 -1.57 -7.56
N ARG A 83 7.84 -1.07 -7.17
CA ARG A 83 6.67 -1.92 -6.87
C ARG A 83 6.19 -2.63 -8.14
N ALA A 84 6.01 -1.89 -9.23
CA ALA A 84 5.62 -2.46 -10.52
C ALA A 84 6.63 -3.53 -11.00
N GLU A 85 7.93 -3.36 -10.76
CA GLU A 85 8.94 -4.38 -11.09
C GLU A 85 8.71 -5.71 -10.36
N GLU A 86 8.46 -5.64 -9.06
CA GLU A 86 8.19 -6.81 -8.22
C GLU A 86 6.91 -7.52 -8.69
N ASP A 87 5.86 -6.76 -8.96
CA ASP A 87 4.58 -7.28 -9.41
C ASP A 87 4.70 -7.93 -10.80
N ILE A 88 5.45 -7.33 -11.73
CA ILE A 88 5.76 -7.91 -13.04
C ILE A 88 6.53 -9.22 -12.88
N ARG A 89 7.52 -9.27 -11.98
CA ARG A 89 8.30 -10.49 -11.73
C ARG A 89 7.42 -11.62 -11.18
N GLN A 90 6.54 -11.30 -10.24
CA GLN A 90 5.58 -12.24 -9.67
C GLN A 90 4.57 -12.72 -10.73
N CYS A 91 4.01 -11.81 -11.53
CA CYS A 91 3.10 -12.14 -12.63
C CYS A 91 3.73 -13.12 -13.61
N LYS A 92 4.97 -12.87 -14.06
CA LYS A 92 5.68 -13.77 -14.96
C LYS A 92 5.94 -15.14 -14.32
N SER A 93 6.32 -15.17 -13.05
CA SER A 93 6.54 -16.42 -12.32
C SER A 93 5.25 -17.25 -12.20
N MET A 94 4.14 -16.61 -11.86
CA MET A 94 2.83 -17.26 -11.77
C MET A 94 2.35 -17.73 -13.14
N LEU A 95 2.45 -16.90 -14.18
CA LEU A 95 2.06 -17.28 -15.54
C LEU A 95 2.88 -18.47 -16.05
N ASN A 96 4.19 -18.51 -15.75
CA ASN A 96 5.03 -19.64 -16.11
C ASN A 96 4.55 -20.95 -15.44
N LYS A 97 4.15 -20.91 -14.16
CA LYS A 97 3.58 -22.08 -13.47
C LYS A 97 2.27 -22.53 -14.12
N VAL A 98 1.40 -21.58 -14.44
CA VAL A 98 0.14 -21.88 -15.15
C VAL A 98 0.43 -22.49 -16.53
N ASP A 99 1.40 -21.95 -17.26
CA ASP A 99 1.84 -22.46 -18.57
C ASP A 99 2.43 -23.87 -18.49
N GLU A 100 3.22 -24.17 -17.45
CA GLU A 100 3.77 -25.51 -17.21
C GLU A 100 2.67 -26.53 -16.93
N LEU A 101 1.72 -26.18 -16.06
CA LEU A 101 0.60 -27.04 -15.70
C LEU A 101 -0.39 -27.22 -16.87
N ALA A 102 -0.69 -26.17 -17.63
CA ALA A 102 -1.50 -26.25 -18.83
C ALA A 102 -0.84 -27.20 -19.85
N ARG A 103 0.46 -27.01 -20.13
CA ARG A 103 1.21 -27.86 -21.06
C ARG A 103 1.28 -29.32 -20.60
N ALA A 104 1.47 -29.58 -19.30
CA ALA A 104 1.48 -30.93 -18.75
C ALA A 104 0.14 -31.68 -18.95
N ASN A 105 -0.97 -30.94 -19.04
CA ASN A 105 -2.30 -31.47 -19.32
C ASN A 105 -2.70 -31.42 -20.80
N HIS A 106 -1.80 -30.96 -21.69
CA HIS A 106 -2.07 -30.68 -23.10
C HIS A 106 -3.17 -29.64 -23.33
N TRP A 107 -3.25 -28.65 -22.43
CA TRP A 107 -4.13 -27.49 -22.52
C TRP A 107 -3.36 -26.27 -23.01
N THR A 108 -4.10 -25.28 -23.48
CA THR A 108 -3.54 -24.00 -23.94
C THR A 108 -4.23 -22.83 -23.25
N ILE A 109 -3.55 -21.68 -23.21
CA ILE A 109 -4.11 -20.45 -22.66
C ILE A 109 -4.51 -19.55 -23.84
N THR A 110 -5.76 -19.12 -23.87
CA THR A 110 -6.29 -18.25 -24.91
C THR A 110 -5.99 -16.77 -24.63
N PRO A 111 -6.03 -15.89 -25.65
CA PRO A 111 -5.81 -14.44 -25.46
C PRO A 111 -6.78 -13.76 -24.49
N ASP A 112 -7.98 -14.31 -24.32
CA ASP A 112 -9.02 -13.84 -23.40
C ASP A 112 -8.92 -14.46 -21.99
N TRP A 113 -7.75 -15.02 -21.65
CA TRP A 113 -7.42 -15.54 -20.32
C TRP A 113 -8.25 -16.76 -19.91
N GLN A 114 -8.56 -17.66 -20.85
CA GLN A 114 -9.21 -18.94 -20.58
C GLN A 114 -8.26 -20.11 -20.78
N ILE A 115 -8.45 -21.18 -20.01
CA ILE A 115 -7.84 -22.48 -20.26
C ILE A 115 -8.67 -23.22 -21.32
N ASP A 116 -8.08 -23.39 -22.50
CA ASP A 116 -8.62 -24.25 -23.54
C ASP A 116 -8.10 -25.68 -23.37
N ILE A 117 -9.03 -26.58 -23.06
CA ILE A 117 -8.75 -28.01 -22.83
C ILE A 117 -8.78 -28.85 -24.10
N GLY A 118 -9.21 -28.29 -25.24
CA GLY A 118 -9.35 -28.99 -26.51
C GLY A 118 -10.06 -30.35 -26.38
N ASN A 119 -9.52 -31.37 -27.07
CA ASN A 119 -10.10 -32.72 -27.07
C ASN A 119 -9.84 -33.52 -25.78
N THR A 120 -9.00 -33.02 -24.85
CA THR A 120 -8.67 -33.75 -23.61
C THR A 120 -9.85 -33.84 -22.64
N GLY A 121 -10.87 -32.98 -22.80
CA GLY A 121 -12.08 -32.96 -21.98
C GLY A 121 -13.15 -33.98 -22.39
N ILE A 122 -13.02 -34.65 -23.54
CA ILE A 122 -14.05 -35.58 -24.04
C ILE A 122 -14.20 -36.76 -23.07
N GLY A 123 -15.41 -36.93 -22.52
CA GLY A 123 -15.74 -38.01 -21.60
C GLY A 123 -15.24 -37.84 -20.16
N ARG A 124 -14.57 -36.72 -19.84
CA ARG A 124 -14.03 -36.44 -18.49
C ARG A 124 -14.90 -35.54 -17.61
N GLY A 125 -16.14 -35.26 -18.02
CA GLY A 125 -17.09 -34.44 -17.25
C GLY A 125 -17.51 -35.00 -15.88
N HIS A 126 -17.08 -36.22 -15.54
CA HIS A 126 -17.28 -36.85 -14.23
C HIS A 126 -15.96 -37.10 -13.48
N ASP A 127 -14.81 -36.81 -14.10
CA ASP A 127 -13.48 -36.95 -13.48
C ASP A 127 -13.23 -35.76 -12.55
N LEU A 128 -13.42 -35.99 -11.25
CA LEU A 128 -13.31 -34.95 -10.24
C LEU A 128 -11.91 -34.33 -10.18
N GLN A 129 -10.85 -35.12 -10.44
CA GLN A 129 -9.49 -34.59 -10.45
C GLN A 129 -9.27 -33.68 -11.65
N PHE A 130 -9.76 -34.07 -12.83
CA PHE A 130 -9.71 -33.26 -14.04
C PHE A 130 -10.44 -31.92 -13.85
N ILE A 131 -11.67 -31.95 -13.34
CA ILE A 131 -12.49 -30.75 -13.09
C ILE A 131 -11.82 -29.84 -12.06
N THR A 132 -11.35 -30.40 -10.95
CA THR A 132 -10.68 -29.62 -9.89
C THR A 132 -9.39 -28.98 -10.42
N THR A 133 -8.60 -29.71 -11.20
CA THR A 133 -7.36 -29.18 -11.80
C THR A 133 -7.66 -28.03 -12.76
N LEU A 134 -8.68 -28.18 -13.61
CA LEU A 134 -9.12 -27.12 -14.53
C LEU A 134 -9.60 -25.87 -13.78
N GLN A 135 -10.40 -26.04 -12.72
CA GLN A 135 -10.90 -24.92 -11.91
C GLN A 135 -9.77 -24.17 -11.18
N LEU A 136 -8.84 -24.90 -10.54
CA LEU A 136 -7.70 -24.30 -9.86
C LEU A 136 -6.80 -23.54 -10.84
N LEU A 137 -6.48 -24.16 -11.98
CA LEU A 137 -5.64 -23.53 -12.99
C LEU A 137 -6.29 -22.29 -13.62
N GLN A 138 -7.61 -22.31 -13.83
CA GLN A 138 -8.38 -21.15 -14.30
C GLN A 138 -8.44 -20.02 -13.26
N ALA A 139 -8.51 -20.37 -11.96
CA ALA A 139 -8.45 -19.40 -10.86
C ALA A 139 -7.06 -18.75 -10.78
N ASP A 140 -5.99 -19.54 -10.83
CA ASP A 140 -4.60 -19.06 -10.86
C ASP A 140 -4.37 -18.13 -12.05
N LEU A 141 -4.86 -18.50 -13.25
CA LEU A 141 -4.79 -17.65 -14.44
C LEU A 141 -5.57 -16.32 -14.27
N GLY A 142 -6.71 -16.37 -13.58
CA GLY A 142 -7.48 -15.17 -13.23
C GLY A 142 -6.72 -14.24 -12.28
N GLU A 143 -5.98 -14.78 -11.32
CA GLU A 143 -5.10 -13.99 -10.45
C GLU A 143 -3.96 -13.33 -11.23
N VAL A 144 -3.32 -14.09 -12.13
CA VAL A 144 -2.28 -13.55 -13.03
C VAL A 144 -2.82 -12.39 -13.86
N ARG A 145 -4.03 -12.54 -14.44
CA ARG A 145 -4.68 -11.49 -15.23
C ARG A 145 -4.83 -10.20 -14.44
N MET A 146 -5.40 -10.29 -13.24
CA MET A 146 -5.66 -9.13 -12.39
C MET A 146 -4.36 -8.40 -12.04
N ARG A 147 -3.34 -9.14 -11.62
CA ARG A 147 -2.02 -8.57 -11.29
C ARG A 147 -1.33 -7.97 -12.51
N ALA A 148 -1.44 -8.62 -13.67
CA ALA A 148 -0.83 -8.14 -14.90
C ALA A 148 -1.40 -6.78 -15.33
N HIS A 149 -2.73 -6.62 -15.28
CA HIS A 149 -3.36 -5.33 -15.58
C HIS A 149 -3.00 -4.24 -14.56
N ALA A 150 -2.92 -4.59 -13.28
CA ALA A 150 -2.51 -3.64 -12.24
C ALA A 150 -1.07 -3.15 -12.47
N ALA A 151 -0.15 -4.08 -12.70
CA ALA A 151 1.27 -3.76 -12.93
C ALA A 151 1.49 -2.94 -14.20
N ASP A 152 0.78 -3.24 -15.29
CA ASP A 152 0.82 -2.47 -16.54
C ASP A 152 0.33 -1.03 -16.33
N HIS A 153 -0.74 -0.86 -15.57
CA HIS A 153 -1.28 0.45 -15.25
C HIS A 153 -0.35 1.28 -14.35
N GLU A 154 0.23 0.67 -13.33
CA GLU A 154 1.21 1.31 -12.44
C GLU A 154 2.45 1.75 -13.22
N LEU A 155 2.96 0.88 -14.09
CA LEU A 155 4.09 1.17 -14.97
C LEU A 155 3.77 2.34 -15.92
N ALA A 156 2.63 2.30 -16.61
CA ALA A 156 2.22 3.38 -17.51
C ALA A 156 2.06 4.73 -16.78
N THR A 157 1.60 4.70 -15.53
CA THR A 157 1.46 5.90 -14.69
C THR A 157 2.83 6.43 -14.26
N ALA A 158 3.72 5.56 -13.81
CA ALA A 158 5.08 5.93 -13.44
C ALA A 158 5.88 6.48 -14.64
N LEU A 159 5.74 5.88 -15.83
CA LEU A 159 6.41 6.34 -17.03
C LEU A 159 5.95 7.75 -17.42
N ARG A 160 4.64 8.01 -17.43
CA ARG A 160 4.08 9.34 -17.71
C ARG A 160 4.56 10.42 -16.73
N ALA A 161 4.65 10.06 -15.44
CA ALA A 161 5.22 10.95 -14.42
C ALA A 161 6.73 11.16 -14.60
N ALA A 162 7.48 10.13 -15.02
CA ALA A 162 8.93 10.22 -15.25
C ALA A 162 9.30 11.17 -16.41
N VAL A 163 8.49 11.20 -17.48
CA VAL A 163 8.72 12.07 -18.66
C VAL A 163 8.11 13.47 -18.55
N GLY A 164 7.44 13.79 -17.44
CA GLY A 164 6.90 15.14 -17.19
C GLY A 164 5.63 15.49 -17.98
N GLU A 165 4.94 14.50 -18.55
CA GLU A 165 3.65 14.73 -19.24
C GLU A 165 2.50 15.02 -18.26
N ALA A 166 2.68 14.72 -16.97
CA ALA A 166 1.81 15.18 -15.91
C ALA A 166 2.61 15.26 -14.61
N PRO A 167 2.55 16.38 -13.86
CA PRO A 167 2.87 16.34 -12.44
C PRO A 167 2.01 15.26 -11.79
N LEU A 168 2.54 14.51 -10.83
CA LEU A 168 1.70 13.79 -9.87
C LEU A 168 0.96 14.83 -8.99
N ASP A 169 -0.02 15.49 -9.60
CA ASP A 169 -0.86 16.51 -8.97
C ASP A 169 -1.64 15.85 -7.82
N GLN A 170 -1.56 16.48 -6.65
CA GLN A 170 -2.24 16.07 -5.43
C GLN A 170 -3.78 16.22 -5.54
N THR A 171 -4.32 16.63 -6.69
CA THR A 171 -5.74 17.00 -6.84
C THR A 171 -6.46 16.59 -8.13
N ARG A 172 -5.91 15.74 -9.02
CA ARG A 172 -6.66 15.30 -10.21
C ARG A 172 -6.74 13.78 -10.37
N GLN A 173 -7.90 13.26 -9.98
CA GLN A 173 -8.40 11.93 -10.31
C GLN A 173 -8.47 11.73 -11.84
N PRO A 174 -8.18 10.52 -12.35
CA PRO A 174 -8.47 10.18 -13.74
C PRO A 174 -9.99 10.20 -13.97
N THR A 175 -10.43 10.85 -15.04
CA THR A 175 -11.84 10.88 -15.48
C THR A 175 -12.39 9.46 -15.70
N PRO A 176 -13.60 9.14 -15.22
CA PRO A 176 -14.20 7.83 -15.43
C PRO A 176 -15.00 7.77 -16.74
N SER A 177 -14.83 6.69 -17.50
CA SER A 177 -15.88 6.18 -18.40
C SER A 177 -16.88 5.32 -17.60
N PRO A 178 -18.12 5.17 -18.09
CA PRO A 178 -19.31 5.43 -17.29
C PRO A 178 -19.84 4.24 -16.50
N ALA A 179 -20.43 4.61 -15.35
CA ALA A 179 -21.55 4.03 -14.62
C ALA A 179 -21.47 2.53 -14.25
N VAL A 180 -21.37 2.25 -12.94
CA VAL A 180 -22.43 1.59 -12.16
C VAL A 180 -22.30 1.99 -10.67
N ASP A 181 -23.42 2.50 -10.15
CA ASP A 181 -23.88 2.69 -8.77
C ASP A 181 -23.12 3.53 -7.73
N SER A 182 -23.87 4.49 -7.20
CA SER A 182 -23.55 5.48 -6.18
C SER A 182 -23.81 4.97 -4.76
N SER A 183 -22.80 5.07 -3.88
CA SER A 183 -22.89 5.23 -2.41
C SER A 183 -21.50 5.67 -1.87
N PRO A 184 -21.42 6.42 -0.74
CA PRO A 184 -20.38 7.42 -0.49
C PRO A 184 -18.96 6.84 -0.40
N GLU A 185 -17.94 7.68 -0.60
CA GLU A 185 -16.50 7.37 -0.69
C GLU A 185 -15.85 6.63 0.51
N GLY A 186 -16.60 6.00 1.41
CA GLY A 186 -16.12 5.26 2.57
C GLY A 186 -17.24 4.58 3.36
N VAL A 187 -16.98 4.22 4.62
CA VAL A 187 -18.03 3.70 5.52
C VAL A 187 -18.83 4.85 6.14
N THR A 188 -20.09 4.59 6.49
CA THR A 188 -20.94 5.55 7.19
C THR A 188 -20.72 5.50 8.70
N ALA A 189 -21.14 6.56 9.42
CA ALA A 189 -21.10 6.59 10.88
C ALA A 189 -21.93 5.44 11.49
N GLU A 190 -23.05 5.09 10.85
CA GLU A 190 -23.92 3.98 11.29
C GLU A 190 -23.22 2.63 11.11
N GLN A 191 -22.65 2.37 9.94
CA GLN A 191 -21.86 1.15 9.71
C GLN A 191 -20.69 1.05 10.69
N LEU A 192 -19.95 2.14 10.90
CA LEU A 192 -18.82 2.14 11.83
C LEU A 192 -19.26 1.81 13.26
N ARG A 193 -20.36 2.37 13.75
CA ARG A 193 -20.91 2.04 15.08
C ARG A 193 -21.48 0.63 15.18
N GLN A 194 -21.97 0.05 14.08
CA GLN A 194 -22.38 -1.36 14.10
C GLN A 194 -21.19 -2.31 14.18
N ILE A 195 -20.04 -1.92 13.63
CA ILE A 195 -18.77 -2.67 13.69
C ILE A 195 -18.06 -2.46 15.03
N MET A 196 -18.10 -1.23 15.54
CA MET A 196 -17.43 -0.77 16.77
C MET A 196 -18.47 -0.16 17.73
N PRO A 197 -19.33 -0.98 18.35
CA PRO A 197 -20.49 -0.53 19.13
C PRO A 197 -20.16 0.28 20.38
N THR A 198 -18.93 0.19 20.86
CA THR A 198 -18.47 0.88 22.05
C THR A 198 -17.75 2.20 21.75
N LEU A 199 -17.57 2.55 20.47
CA LEU A 199 -17.08 3.85 20.04
C LEU A 199 -18.19 4.90 20.20
N SER A 200 -17.92 5.98 20.94
CA SER A 200 -18.93 7.01 21.20
C SER A 200 -19.33 7.74 19.91
N PRO A 201 -20.55 8.31 19.82
CA PRO A 201 -20.98 9.10 18.67
C PRO A 201 -20.06 10.30 18.38
N GLU A 202 -19.52 10.94 19.43
CA GLU A 202 -18.63 12.08 19.30
C GLU A 202 -17.29 11.67 18.66
N LYS A 203 -16.68 10.60 19.18
CA LYS A 203 -15.45 10.04 18.59
C LYS A 203 -15.69 9.49 17.19
N THR A 204 -16.84 8.87 16.94
CA THR A 204 -17.25 8.42 15.60
C THR A 204 -17.25 9.60 14.62
N ALA A 205 -17.94 10.69 14.97
CA ALA A 205 -18.00 11.89 14.13
C ALA A 205 -16.63 12.53 13.92
N GLN A 206 -15.79 12.53 14.97
CA GLN A 206 -14.42 13.04 14.89
C GLN A 206 -13.55 12.20 13.94
N TYR A 207 -13.59 10.87 14.07
CA TYR A 207 -12.64 9.97 13.41
C TYR A 207 -13.03 9.59 11.98
N LEU A 208 -14.33 9.50 11.71
CA LEU A 208 -14.85 8.99 10.44
C LEU A 208 -14.25 9.68 9.20
N PRO A 209 -14.10 11.03 9.14
CA PRO A 209 -13.51 11.68 7.97
C PRO A 209 -12.05 11.27 7.76
N MET A 210 -11.25 11.17 8.83
CA MET A 210 -9.84 10.80 8.77
C MET A 210 -9.66 9.32 8.40
N LEU A 211 -10.51 8.45 8.95
CA LEU A 211 -10.54 7.03 8.64
C LEU A 211 -10.92 6.76 7.18
N ASN A 212 -11.99 7.40 6.69
CA ASN A 212 -12.40 7.26 5.29
C ASN A 212 -11.36 7.81 4.33
N LYS A 213 -10.74 8.96 4.65
CA LYS A 213 -9.62 9.49 3.88
C LYS A 213 -8.45 8.51 3.81
N ALA A 214 -8.05 7.95 4.94
CA ALA A 214 -6.98 6.95 4.99
C ALA A 214 -7.33 5.69 4.17
N MET A 215 -8.56 5.19 4.28
CA MET A 215 -9.00 4.06 3.44
C MET A 215 -8.98 4.38 1.95
N ALA A 216 -9.41 5.58 1.56
CA ALA A 216 -9.37 6.03 0.17
C ALA A 216 -7.94 6.11 -0.36
N GLU A 217 -7.02 6.77 0.36
CA GLU A 217 -5.60 6.89 0.01
C GLU A 217 -4.90 5.52 -0.09
N GLY A 218 -5.30 4.55 0.73
CA GLY A 218 -4.77 3.19 0.70
C GLY A 218 -5.46 2.23 -0.26
N GLN A 219 -6.42 2.70 -1.07
CA GLN A 219 -7.29 1.86 -1.89
C GLN A 219 -7.95 0.70 -1.12
N ILE A 220 -8.30 0.96 0.15
CA ILE A 220 -9.09 0.08 1.02
C ILE A 220 -10.57 0.33 0.70
N ASN A 221 -10.96 0.03 -0.53
CA ASN A 221 -12.18 0.53 -1.17
C ASN A 221 -13.21 -0.56 -1.48
N THR A 222 -12.84 -1.84 -1.47
CA THR A 222 -13.79 -2.95 -1.57
C THR A 222 -14.41 -3.26 -0.19
N PRO A 223 -15.62 -3.84 -0.14
CA PRO A 223 -16.23 -4.29 1.11
C PRO A 223 -15.33 -5.24 1.91
N LEU A 224 -14.63 -6.16 1.25
CA LEU A 224 -13.70 -7.11 1.90
C LEU A 224 -12.49 -6.40 2.51
N ARG A 225 -11.84 -5.50 1.75
CA ARG A 225 -10.70 -4.70 2.25
C ARG A 225 -11.10 -3.84 3.45
N ARG A 226 -12.23 -3.14 3.36
CA ARG A 226 -12.78 -2.32 4.45
C ARG A 226 -13.10 -3.18 5.67
N ALA A 227 -13.74 -4.33 5.48
CA ALA A 227 -14.08 -5.22 6.58
C ALA A 227 -12.83 -5.72 7.31
N ALA A 228 -11.81 -6.19 6.58
CA ALA A 228 -10.59 -6.71 7.16
C ALA A 228 -9.80 -5.60 7.88
N PHE A 229 -9.66 -4.42 7.24
CA PHE A 229 -8.98 -3.27 7.85
C PHE A 229 -9.67 -2.82 9.14
N LEU A 230 -10.99 -2.57 9.09
CA LEU A 230 -11.74 -2.12 10.26
C LEU A 230 -11.73 -3.15 11.39
N ALA A 231 -11.75 -4.44 11.09
CA ALA A 231 -11.69 -5.49 12.10
C ALA A 231 -10.34 -5.52 12.84
N GLN A 232 -9.23 -5.37 12.11
CA GLN A 232 -7.91 -5.29 12.73
C GLN A 232 -7.79 -4.03 13.60
N LEU A 233 -8.22 -2.88 13.09
CA LEU A 233 -8.21 -1.63 13.84
C LEU A 233 -9.09 -1.70 15.09
N ALA A 234 -10.27 -2.31 14.99
CA ALA A 234 -11.18 -2.51 16.12
C ALA A 234 -10.49 -3.29 17.25
N HIS A 235 -9.82 -4.39 16.91
CA HIS A 235 -9.12 -5.20 17.89
C HIS A 235 -7.92 -4.45 18.51
N GLU A 236 -7.02 -3.91 17.69
CA GLU A 236 -5.75 -3.32 18.16
C GLU A 236 -5.93 -2.09 19.05
N SER A 237 -7.01 -1.35 18.87
CA SER A 237 -7.24 -0.06 19.56
C SER A 237 -8.37 -0.11 20.58
N GLY A 238 -8.97 -1.28 20.79
CA GLY A 238 -10.19 -1.43 21.58
C GLY A 238 -11.32 -0.56 21.03
N GLU A 239 -11.66 -0.77 19.76
CA GLU A 239 -12.69 -0.05 19.01
C GLU A 239 -12.39 1.45 18.88
N LEU A 240 -11.15 1.80 18.55
CA LEU A 240 -10.64 3.18 18.39
C LEU A 240 -10.71 4.01 19.68
N LYS A 241 -10.89 3.38 20.84
CA LYS A 241 -10.87 4.10 22.12
C LYS A 241 -9.48 4.58 22.50
N TRP A 242 -8.46 3.78 22.18
CA TRP A 242 -7.08 3.96 22.63
C TRP A 242 -6.13 4.04 21.44
N PHE A 243 -5.39 5.14 21.36
CA PHE A 243 -4.36 5.38 20.33
C PHE A 243 -2.95 5.29 20.91
N GLU A 244 -2.84 4.82 22.14
CA GLU A 244 -1.59 4.62 22.84
C GLU A 244 -1.79 3.41 23.75
N GLU A 245 -0.83 2.50 23.75
CA GLU A 245 -0.90 1.34 24.62
C GLU A 245 -0.75 1.72 26.10
N PHE A 246 -1.37 0.91 26.97
CA PHE A 246 -1.26 1.07 28.42
C PHE A 246 0.09 0.62 28.98
N ALA A 247 0.78 -0.28 28.28
CA ALA A 247 2.09 -0.73 28.69
C ALA A 247 3.11 0.44 28.64
N ASP A 248 4.10 0.40 29.52
CA ASP A 248 5.15 1.44 29.56
C ASP A 248 6.23 1.25 28.48
N GLY A 249 6.08 0.24 27.60
CA GLY A 249 7.02 -0.10 26.53
C GLY A 249 8.34 -0.73 26.99
N SER A 250 8.52 -0.99 28.29
CA SER A 250 9.76 -1.59 28.82
C SER A 250 10.06 -2.98 28.23
N ALA A 251 9.02 -3.74 27.88
CA ALA A 251 9.12 -5.04 27.21
C ALA A 251 9.81 -4.97 25.83
N TYR A 252 9.85 -3.80 25.19
CA TYR A 252 10.49 -3.62 23.88
C TYR A 252 11.94 -3.16 23.97
N LYS A 253 12.49 -2.98 25.18
CA LYS A 253 13.88 -2.57 25.37
C LYS A 253 14.83 -3.63 24.80
N GLY A 254 15.74 -3.22 23.91
CA GLY A 254 16.75 -4.11 23.34
C GLY A 254 16.22 -5.07 22.26
N ARG A 255 14.94 -4.95 21.85
CA ARG A 255 14.39 -5.70 20.72
C ARG A 255 15.00 -5.20 19.41
N THR A 256 16.02 -5.91 18.93
CA THR A 256 16.78 -5.55 17.72
C THR A 256 15.94 -5.65 16.46
N ASP A 257 14.99 -6.57 16.41
CA ASP A 257 14.00 -6.71 15.34
C ASP A 257 13.09 -5.48 15.21
N LEU A 258 12.88 -4.74 16.30
CA LEU A 258 12.14 -3.48 16.35
C LEU A 258 13.03 -2.24 16.13
N GLY A 259 14.35 -2.44 15.98
CA GLY A 259 15.34 -1.37 15.91
C GLY A 259 15.61 -0.67 17.24
N ASN A 260 15.15 -1.23 18.37
CA ASN A 260 15.28 -0.62 19.69
C ASN A 260 16.68 -0.86 20.29
N ILE A 261 17.70 -0.29 19.66
CA ILE A 261 19.12 -0.49 20.00
C ILE A 261 19.68 0.62 20.89
N GLN A 262 18.97 1.73 21.06
CA GLN A 262 19.39 2.82 21.95
C GLN A 262 18.73 2.71 23.33
N LEU A 263 19.41 3.21 24.35
CA LEU A 263 18.86 3.25 25.70
C LEU A 263 17.60 4.12 25.73
N GLY A 264 16.50 3.56 26.26
CA GLY A 264 15.21 4.25 26.33
C GLY A 264 14.27 3.97 25.15
N ASP A 265 14.70 3.23 24.14
CA ASP A 265 13.90 3.00 22.92
C ASP A 265 12.59 2.27 23.18
N GLY A 266 12.56 1.32 24.12
CA GLY A 266 11.34 0.56 24.41
C GLY A 266 10.17 1.48 24.78
N PRO A 267 10.27 2.23 25.88
CA PRO A 267 9.25 3.21 26.26
C PRO A 267 9.04 4.33 25.22
N ARG A 268 10.10 4.78 24.55
CA ARG A 268 10.02 5.85 23.56
C ARG A 268 9.18 5.46 22.34
N PHE A 269 9.40 4.25 21.80
CA PHE A 269 8.73 3.72 20.61
C PHE A 269 7.73 2.61 20.94
N LYS A 270 7.02 2.80 22.05
CA LYS A 270 5.92 1.95 22.50
C LYS A 270 4.72 2.01 21.54
N GLY A 271 3.76 1.10 21.66
CA GLY A 271 2.58 0.98 20.79
C GLY A 271 1.73 2.26 20.72
N ARG A 272 1.52 2.78 19.50
CA ARG A 272 0.63 3.93 19.24
C ARG A 272 -0.15 3.81 17.94
N GLY A 273 -1.22 4.59 17.86
CA GLY A 273 -2.15 4.62 16.75
C GLY A 273 -3.12 3.42 16.74
N PRO A 274 -4.07 3.42 15.79
CA PRO A 274 -5.12 2.42 15.76
C PRO A 274 -4.66 1.04 15.27
N ILE A 275 -3.44 0.93 14.73
CA ILE A 275 -2.78 -0.34 14.37
C ILE A 275 -1.62 -0.71 15.32
N GLN A 276 -1.41 0.08 16.39
CA GLN A 276 -0.38 -0.16 17.41
C GLN A 276 1.05 -0.31 16.85
N ILE A 277 1.52 0.68 16.06
CA ILE A 277 2.91 0.62 15.58
C ILE A 277 3.88 0.68 16.76
N THR A 278 4.91 -0.17 16.68
CA THR A 278 5.85 -0.36 17.78
C THR A 278 7.26 -0.47 17.23
N GLY A 279 8.24 0.11 17.91
CA GLY A 279 9.66 0.00 17.59
C GLY A 279 10.21 1.13 16.73
N ARG A 280 11.43 1.58 17.05
CA ARG A 280 12.14 2.66 16.36
C ARG A 280 12.13 2.52 14.83
N SER A 281 12.37 1.31 14.32
CA SER A 281 12.40 1.06 12.87
C SER A 281 11.07 1.41 12.20
N ASN A 282 9.95 1.03 12.83
CA ASN A 282 8.62 1.27 12.29
C ASN A 282 8.24 2.74 12.36
N TYR A 283 8.53 3.43 13.47
CA TYR A 283 8.33 4.87 13.61
C TYR A 283 9.14 5.65 12.57
N THR A 284 10.40 5.28 12.34
CA THR A 284 11.27 5.95 11.37
C THR A 284 10.73 5.79 9.94
N ARG A 285 10.36 4.57 9.54
CA ARG A 285 9.82 4.29 8.20
C ARG A 285 8.46 4.94 7.97
N ALA A 286 7.56 4.88 8.96
CA ALA A 286 6.28 5.56 8.89
C ALA A 286 6.46 7.08 8.78
N GLY A 287 7.38 7.65 9.56
CA GLY A 287 7.65 9.08 9.55
C GLY A 287 8.17 9.56 8.20
N GLN A 288 9.11 8.82 7.61
CA GLN A 288 9.63 9.09 6.26
C GLN A 288 8.52 9.02 5.19
N ALA A 289 7.68 7.97 5.23
CA ALA A 289 6.59 7.80 4.27
C ALA A 289 5.51 8.89 4.37
N LEU A 290 5.24 9.38 5.58
CA LEU A 290 4.20 10.37 5.85
C LEU A 290 4.69 11.82 5.81
N GLY A 291 6.00 12.06 5.74
CA GLY A 291 6.61 13.37 5.89
C GLY A 291 6.45 13.95 7.31
N VAL A 292 6.45 13.09 8.34
CA VAL A 292 6.27 13.47 9.75
C VAL A 292 7.47 12.97 10.54
N ASP A 293 8.08 13.82 11.37
CA ASP A 293 9.25 13.42 12.18
C ASP A 293 8.86 12.60 13.42
N LEU A 294 8.44 11.36 13.18
CA LEU A 294 8.06 10.38 14.21
C LEU A 294 9.26 9.79 14.96
N ALA A 295 10.47 9.88 14.40
CA ALA A 295 11.68 9.41 15.07
C ALA A 295 12.04 10.30 16.26
N ASN A 296 11.89 11.61 16.11
CA ASN A 296 12.11 12.56 17.19
C ASN A 296 10.86 12.85 18.01
N ASN A 297 9.66 12.72 17.42
CA ASN A 297 8.37 13.02 18.06
C ASN A 297 7.40 11.82 17.98
N PRO A 298 7.70 10.69 18.66
CA PRO A 298 6.89 9.47 18.54
C PRO A 298 5.45 9.63 19.08
N ASP A 299 5.20 10.54 20.03
CA ASP A 299 3.86 10.78 20.56
C ASP A 299 2.87 11.29 19.51
N LEU A 300 3.35 11.86 18.40
CA LEU A 300 2.51 12.24 17.26
C LEU A 300 1.74 11.05 16.68
N ALA A 301 2.26 9.82 16.78
CA ALA A 301 1.58 8.63 16.30
C ALA A 301 0.26 8.32 17.05
N ALA A 302 0.08 8.86 18.26
CA ALA A 302 -1.17 8.73 19.02
C ALA A 302 -2.25 9.75 18.58
N ARG A 303 -1.91 10.74 17.77
CA ARG A 303 -2.90 11.70 17.27
C ARG A 303 -3.77 11.05 16.18
N PRO A 304 -5.10 11.19 16.20
CA PRO A 304 -5.97 10.55 15.21
C PRO A 304 -5.64 10.85 13.75
N ASP A 305 -5.29 12.11 13.44
CA ASP A 305 -4.95 12.56 12.08
C ASP A 305 -3.69 11.90 11.52
N ILE A 306 -2.78 11.49 12.40
CA ILE A 306 -1.52 10.82 12.03
C ILE A 306 -1.69 9.30 12.17
N GLY A 307 -2.34 8.82 13.23
CA GLY A 307 -2.55 7.40 13.50
C GLY A 307 -3.30 6.67 12.38
N PHE A 308 -4.34 7.28 11.79
CA PHE A 308 -5.03 6.66 10.66
C PHE A 308 -4.15 6.59 9.39
N ARG A 309 -3.32 7.62 9.14
CA ARG A 309 -2.34 7.61 8.04
C ARG A 309 -1.27 6.55 8.26
N ILE A 310 -0.82 6.37 9.50
CA ILE A 310 0.09 5.29 9.88
C ILE A 310 -0.54 3.91 9.64
N ALA A 311 -1.82 3.72 10.02
CA ALA A 311 -2.51 2.46 9.79
C ALA A 311 -2.67 2.12 8.31
N GLN A 312 -3.04 3.11 7.49
CA GLN A 312 -3.07 2.99 6.03
C GLN A 312 -1.68 2.66 5.46
N TRP A 313 -0.64 3.38 5.89
CA TRP A 313 0.72 3.15 5.43
C TRP A 313 1.17 1.73 5.78
N TYR A 314 0.97 1.28 7.01
CA TYR A 314 1.32 -0.07 7.43
C TYR A 314 0.58 -1.11 6.60
N TRP A 315 -0.74 -0.94 6.43
CA TRP A 315 -1.57 -1.83 5.63
C TRP A 315 -1.07 -1.98 4.20
N THR A 316 -0.73 -0.85 3.54
CA THR A 316 -0.25 -0.85 2.16
C THR A 316 1.22 -1.29 2.04
N ALA A 317 2.07 -0.98 3.01
CA ALA A 317 3.47 -1.41 3.04
C ALA A 317 3.60 -2.92 3.24
N HIS A 318 2.60 -3.57 3.83
CA HIS A 318 2.52 -5.01 4.04
C HIS A 318 1.63 -5.73 3.01
N ASN A 319 1.17 -5.03 1.95
CA ASN A 319 0.32 -5.56 0.89
C ASN A 319 -0.97 -6.27 1.39
N LEU A 320 -1.56 -5.74 2.46
CA LEU A 320 -2.70 -6.40 3.13
C LEU A 320 -4.01 -6.29 2.33
N ASN A 321 -4.09 -5.40 1.33
CA ASN A 321 -5.21 -5.40 0.38
C ASN A 321 -5.32 -6.73 -0.38
N THR A 322 -4.20 -7.26 -0.87
CA THR A 322 -4.17 -8.53 -1.60
C THR A 322 -4.68 -9.69 -0.73
N LEU A 323 -4.25 -9.73 0.54
CA LEU A 323 -4.74 -10.73 1.48
C LEU A 323 -6.23 -10.53 1.80
N ALA A 324 -6.69 -9.29 1.92
CA ALA A 324 -8.11 -9.02 2.17
C ALA A 324 -9.00 -9.40 0.97
N ASP A 325 -8.49 -9.29 -0.25
CA ASP A 325 -9.20 -9.72 -1.45
C ASP A 325 -9.40 -11.25 -1.51
N GLY A 326 -8.54 -12.02 -0.83
CA GLY A 326 -8.73 -13.46 -0.60
C GLY A 326 -9.87 -13.80 0.37
N GLY A 327 -10.51 -12.79 0.97
CA GLY A 327 -11.69 -12.94 1.80
C GLY A 327 -11.45 -13.70 3.10
N PRO A 328 -12.45 -14.41 3.65
CA PRO A 328 -12.34 -15.10 4.93
C PRO A 328 -11.20 -16.11 5.06
N ALA A 329 -10.81 -16.75 3.95
CA ALA A 329 -9.73 -17.72 3.96
C ALA A 329 -8.35 -17.10 4.26
N SER A 330 -8.16 -15.80 3.96
CA SER A 330 -6.87 -15.12 4.07
C SER A 330 -6.77 -14.17 5.26
N PHE A 331 -7.82 -14.05 6.08
CA PHE A 331 -7.83 -13.14 7.23
C PHE A 331 -6.81 -13.49 8.32
N ASP A 332 -6.47 -14.78 8.44
CA ASP A 332 -5.42 -15.26 9.33
C ASP A 332 -4.04 -14.75 8.92
N ASP A 333 -3.78 -14.65 7.62
CA ASP A 333 -2.52 -14.15 7.08
C ASP A 333 -2.36 -12.65 7.39
N ILE A 334 -3.45 -11.89 7.32
CA ILE A 334 -3.50 -10.48 7.74
C ILE A 334 -3.17 -10.36 9.22
N THR A 335 -3.77 -11.21 10.05
CA THR A 335 -3.53 -11.22 11.50
C THR A 335 -2.07 -11.52 11.82
N ARG A 336 -1.46 -12.51 11.13
CA ARG A 336 -0.03 -12.83 11.30
C ARG A 336 0.87 -11.71 10.82
N ALA A 337 0.51 -11.01 9.74
CA ALA A 337 1.29 -9.89 9.24
C ALA A 337 1.33 -8.70 10.23
N ILE A 338 0.21 -8.43 10.92
CA ILE A 338 0.10 -7.32 11.88
C ILE A 338 0.71 -7.67 13.25
N ASN A 339 0.38 -8.85 13.79
CA ASN A 339 0.71 -9.21 15.18
C ASN A 339 1.91 -10.19 15.30
N GLY A 340 2.46 -10.67 14.19
CA GLY A 340 3.52 -11.69 14.20
C GLY A 340 3.04 -13.08 14.64
N GLY A 341 1.73 -13.29 14.77
CA GLY A 341 1.11 -14.53 15.25
C GLY A 341 -0.42 -14.46 15.25
N LEU A 342 -1.08 -15.47 15.82
CA LEU A 342 -2.55 -15.56 15.90
C LEU A 342 -3.10 -15.28 17.32
N THR A 343 -2.36 -14.52 18.13
CA THR A 343 -2.80 -14.14 19.47
C THR A 343 -4.09 -13.32 19.39
N ASN A 344 -5.08 -13.68 20.22
CA ASN A 344 -6.41 -13.07 20.28
C ASN A 344 -7.24 -13.15 18.98
N LYS A 345 -6.98 -14.14 18.13
CA LYS A 345 -7.69 -14.35 16.86
C LYS A 345 -9.22 -14.35 16.99
N ALA A 346 -9.77 -14.99 18.02
CA ALA A 346 -11.23 -15.12 18.18
C ALA A 346 -11.95 -13.76 18.23
N ASP A 347 -11.33 -12.76 18.85
CA ASP A 347 -11.89 -11.40 18.92
C ASP A 347 -11.81 -10.69 17.55
N ARG A 348 -10.69 -10.85 16.84
CA ARG A 348 -10.51 -10.33 15.47
C ARG A 348 -11.53 -10.95 14.50
N ASP A 349 -11.75 -12.26 14.59
CA ASP A 349 -12.72 -12.98 13.78
C ASP A 349 -14.15 -12.48 14.03
N GLN A 350 -14.49 -12.14 15.28
CA GLN A 350 -15.80 -11.57 15.62
C GLN A 350 -16.00 -10.19 14.99
N TYR A 351 -15.02 -9.29 15.08
CA TYR A 351 -15.09 -8.00 14.40
C TYR A 351 -15.18 -8.16 12.89
N TYR A 352 -14.42 -9.10 12.32
CA TYR A 352 -14.41 -9.32 10.88
C TYR A 352 -15.73 -9.86 10.37
N ALA A 353 -16.30 -10.89 11.02
CA ALA A 353 -17.62 -11.40 10.69
C ALA A 353 -18.70 -10.31 10.78
N THR A 354 -18.62 -9.44 11.80
CA THR A 354 -19.52 -8.28 11.95
C THR A 354 -19.35 -7.29 10.80
N ALA A 355 -18.11 -6.95 10.46
CA ALA A 355 -17.81 -6.00 9.38
C ALA A 355 -18.22 -6.53 8.01
N LEU A 356 -18.00 -7.80 7.71
CA LEU A 356 -18.47 -8.44 6.47
C LEU A 356 -20.00 -8.32 6.35
N ARG A 357 -20.73 -8.66 7.41
CA ARG A 357 -22.20 -8.56 7.44
C ARG A 357 -22.69 -7.12 7.26
N VAL A 358 -22.10 -6.16 7.97
CA VAL A 358 -22.51 -4.74 7.93
C VAL A 358 -22.20 -4.09 6.58
N LEU A 359 -21.13 -4.51 5.91
CA LEU A 359 -20.69 -3.97 4.63
C LEU A 359 -21.20 -4.77 3.42
N GLY A 360 -21.94 -5.86 3.64
CA GLY A 360 -22.47 -6.72 2.56
C GLY A 360 -21.38 -7.45 1.78
N ALA A 361 -20.28 -7.81 2.44
CA ALA A 361 -19.18 -8.58 1.86
C ALA A 361 -19.39 -10.08 2.12
N HIS A 362 -19.09 -10.93 1.13
CA HIS A 362 -19.25 -12.39 1.19
C HIS A 362 -17.97 -13.10 0.81
#